data_AF-A0AA36IYF7-F1
#
_entry.id   AF-A0AA36IYF7-F1
#
_cell.length_a   1.000
_cell.length_b   1.000
_cell.length_c   1.000
_cell.angle_alpha   90.00
_cell.angle_beta   90.00
_cell.angle_gamma   90.00
#
_symmetry.space_group_name_H-M   'P 1'
#
loop_
_entity.id
_entity.type
_entity.pdbx_description
1 polymer ?
#
loop_
_entity_poly.entity_id
_entity_poly.type
_entity_poly.pdbx_seq_one_letter_code
_entity_poly.pdbx_strand_id
1 'polypeptide(L)'
;MCLNDSGREPSPLKSVPQIRLVPPGRLLHLGRHCGARRAWWIRRSHPALHRIQVHLGVGQDHSGASYREGLQEALLGAHGMRPQPWAPVDQVAVCACCTTDFIWSTVLRSQPHKMAARCRCHSCGAVVCDGCAQQKQALPQVGILREVRVCDRCFLRPKSLK
;
A
#
# COMPACT_ATOMS: atom_id res chain seq x y z
N MET A 1 59.60 19.26 5.20
CA MET A 1 59.10 20.02 4.02
C MET A 1 57.67 19.57 3.77
N CYS A 2 56.70 20.32 4.28
CA CYS A 2 55.28 20.10 4.04
C CYS A 2 54.87 21.14 2.99
N LEU A 3 54.47 20.69 1.80
CA LEU A 3 53.96 21.57 0.75
C LEU A 3 52.45 21.78 0.96
N ASN A 4 52.06 23.05 0.90
CA ASN A 4 50.69 23.56 0.98
C ASN A 4 49.79 22.90 -0.07
N ASP A 5 48.68 22.29 0.34
CA ASP A 5 47.54 22.10 -0.56
C ASP A 5 46.55 23.24 -0.34
N SER A 6 46.43 24.05 -1.38
CA SER A 6 45.75 25.34 -1.36
C SER A 6 44.26 25.14 -1.57
N GLY A 7 43.46 25.91 -0.82
CA GLY A 7 42.01 25.81 -0.78
C GLY A 7 41.34 25.61 -2.13
N ARG A 8 40.63 24.49 -2.25
CA ARG A 8 39.61 24.28 -3.29
C ARG A 8 38.25 24.36 -2.62
N GLU A 9 37.69 25.56 -2.59
CA GLU A 9 36.28 25.78 -2.25
C GLU A 9 35.41 24.84 -3.11
N PRO A 10 34.49 24.06 -2.51
CA PRO A 10 33.62 23.19 -3.28
C PRO A 10 32.77 24.05 -4.21
N SER A 11 32.94 23.86 -5.51
CA SER A 11 32.15 24.54 -6.55
C SER A 11 30.66 24.48 -6.18
N PRO A 12 29.91 25.61 -6.30
CA PRO A 12 28.50 25.62 -5.97
C PRO A 12 27.81 24.53 -6.79
N LEU A 13 27.17 23.59 -6.10
CA LEU A 13 26.35 22.55 -6.71
C LEU A 13 25.43 23.23 -7.72
N LYS A 14 25.65 22.97 -9.01
CA LYS A 14 24.82 23.52 -10.09
C LYS A 14 23.36 23.28 -9.72
N SER A 15 22.59 24.35 -9.59
CA SER A 15 21.18 24.30 -9.22
C SER A 15 20.48 23.25 -10.09
N VAL A 16 19.86 22.25 -9.45
CA VAL A 16 19.14 21.19 -10.16
C VAL A 16 18.12 21.86 -11.09
N PRO A 17 18.16 21.59 -12.41
CA PRO A 17 17.24 22.24 -13.34
C PRO A 17 15.80 21.95 -12.90
N GLN A 18 14.98 22.99 -12.83
CA GLN A 18 13.59 22.88 -12.45
C GLN A 18 12.81 22.24 -13.61
N ILE A 19 12.80 20.91 -13.66
CA ILE A 19 12.05 20.15 -14.67
C ILE A 19 10.55 20.30 -14.36
N ARG A 20 9.85 21.09 -15.18
CA ARG A 20 8.40 21.20 -15.11
C ARG A 20 7.78 20.07 -15.94
N LEU A 21 7.32 19.02 -15.28
CA LEU A 21 6.56 17.95 -15.92
C LEU A 21 5.17 18.46 -16.30
N VAL A 22 4.87 18.51 -17.61
CA VAL A 22 3.53 18.83 -18.14
C VAL A 22 2.99 17.59 -18.86
N PRO A 23 2.43 16.62 -18.10
CA PRO A 23 1.90 15.41 -18.71
C PRO A 23 0.71 15.74 -19.63
N PRO A 24 0.71 15.26 -20.89
CA PRO A 24 -0.43 15.43 -21.80
C PRO A 24 -1.63 14.59 -21.31
N GLY A 25 -2.84 14.96 -21.75
CA GLY A 25 -4.06 14.24 -21.41
C GLY A 25 -4.54 14.36 -19.95
N ARG A 26 -5.45 13.47 -19.55
CA ARG A 26 -5.97 13.41 -18.17
C ARG A 26 -5.06 12.54 -17.31
N LEU A 27 -4.87 12.92 -16.06
CA LEU A 27 -4.08 12.14 -15.12
C LEU A 27 -4.97 11.20 -14.31
N LEU A 28 -4.59 9.93 -14.29
CA LEU A 28 -5.24 8.91 -13.47
C LEU A 28 -4.24 8.47 -12.40
N HIS A 29 -4.66 8.51 -11.14
CA HIS A 29 -3.91 7.93 -10.05
C HIS A 29 -4.49 6.58 -9.68
N LEU A 30 -3.63 5.56 -9.71
CA LEU A 30 -3.92 4.23 -9.20
C LEU A 30 -3.35 4.10 -7.80
N GLY A 31 -4.21 3.78 -6.84
CA GLY A 31 -3.81 3.59 -5.45
C GLY A 31 -4.59 2.45 -4.80
N ARG A 32 -4.18 2.05 -3.60
CA ARG A 32 -4.89 1.03 -2.82
C ARG A 32 -5.70 1.70 -1.72
N HIS A 33 -6.96 1.33 -1.62
CA HIS A 33 -7.85 1.72 -0.52
C HIS A 33 -8.43 0.46 0.11
N CYS A 34 -8.15 0.24 1.41
CA CYS A 34 -8.53 -0.99 2.11
C CYS A 34 -8.08 -2.27 1.37
N GLY A 35 -6.87 -2.24 0.78
CA GLY A 35 -6.26 -3.36 0.06
C GLY A 35 -6.71 -3.54 -1.39
N ALA A 36 -7.86 -3.01 -1.79
CA ALA A 36 -8.36 -3.03 -3.17
C ALA A 36 -7.77 -1.87 -3.98
N ARG A 37 -7.47 -2.10 -5.27
CA ARG A 37 -6.98 -1.04 -6.14
C ARG A 37 -8.13 -0.17 -6.61
N ARG A 38 -7.90 1.14 -6.68
CA ARG A 38 -8.86 2.14 -7.11
C ARG A 38 -8.16 3.14 -8.03
N ALA A 39 -8.97 3.79 -8.85
CA ALA A 39 -8.52 4.79 -9.81
C ALA A 39 -9.25 6.11 -9.57
N TRP A 40 -8.52 7.22 -9.58
CA TRP A 40 -9.08 8.56 -9.44
C TRP A 40 -8.51 9.49 -10.50
N TRP A 41 -9.38 10.32 -11.08
CA TRP A 41 -8.94 11.42 -11.94
C TRP A 41 -8.31 12.51 -11.10
N ILE A 42 -7.08 12.90 -11.43
CA ILE A 42 -6.34 13.97 -10.75
C ILE A 42 -6.22 15.18 -11.68
N ARG A 43 -6.38 16.37 -11.09
CA ARG A 43 -6.12 17.64 -11.78
C ARG A 43 -4.61 17.83 -11.95
N ARG A 44 -4.18 18.29 -13.12
CA ARG A 44 -2.75 18.55 -13.40
C ARG A 44 -2.12 19.58 -12.45
N SER A 45 -2.91 20.49 -11.91
CA SER A 45 -2.48 21.50 -10.93
C SER A 45 -2.43 20.98 -9.48
N HIS A 46 -2.68 19.69 -9.25
CA HIS A 46 -2.68 19.14 -7.90
C HIS A 46 -1.28 19.24 -7.26
N PRO A 47 -1.10 19.92 -6.12
CA PRO A 47 0.22 20.20 -5.55
C PRO A 47 1.08 18.97 -5.28
N ALA A 48 0.45 17.82 -4.99
CA ALA A 48 1.18 16.57 -4.77
C ALA A 48 1.94 16.08 -6.02
N LEU A 49 1.54 16.48 -7.23
CA LEU A 49 2.24 16.10 -8.47
C LEU A 49 3.61 16.77 -8.57
N HIS A 50 3.80 17.95 -7.94
CA HIS A 50 5.09 18.64 -7.90
C HIS A 50 6.13 17.95 -7.00
N ARG A 51 5.70 16.97 -6.19
CA ARG A 51 6.56 16.23 -5.26
C ARG A 51 6.95 14.85 -5.79
N ILE A 52 6.54 14.48 -7.00
CA ILE A 52 6.89 13.20 -7.60
C ILE A 52 8.37 13.23 -7.96
N GLN A 53 9.17 12.43 -7.24
CA GLN A 53 10.57 12.20 -7.56
C GLN A 53 10.68 10.99 -8.48
N VAL A 54 11.43 11.14 -9.58
CA VAL A 54 11.73 10.03 -10.48
C VAL A 54 12.93 9.28 -9.92
N HIS A 55 12.72 8.03 -9.53
CA HIS A 55 13.79 7.14 -9.08
C HIS A 55 14.29 6.25 -10.24
N LEU A 56 15.54 5.79 -10.18
CA LEU A 56 16.16 5.01 -11.25
C LEU A 56 15.39 3.70 -11.56
N GLY A 57 14.72 3.11 -10.57
CA GLY A 57 13.92 1.89 -10.69
C GLY A 57 12.57 2.06 -11.39
N VAL A 58 12.17 3.28 -11.78
CA VAL A 58 10.85 3.52 -12.39
C VAL A 58 10.62 2.68 -13.64
N GLY A 59 11.65 2.47 -14.47
CA GLY A 59 11.53 1.65 -15.67
C GLY A 59 11.24 0.16 -15.40
N GLN A 60 11.63 -0.35 -14.23
CA GLN A 60 11.40 -1.74 -13.82
C GLN A 60 10.03 -1.88 -13.11
N ASP A 61 9.71 -0.93 -12.23
CA ASP A 61 8.48 -0.98 -11.40
C ASP A 61 7.23 -0.53 -12.16
N HIS A 62 7.39 0.27 -13.21
CA HIS A 62 6.30 0.82 -14.03
C HIS A 62 6.31 0.25 -15.45
N SER A 63 6.38 -1.09 -15.55
CA SER A 63 6.21 -1.78 -16.82
C SER A 63 4.77 -1.68 -17.34
N GLY A 64 4.58 -1.90 -18.65
CA GLY A 64 3.23 -1.98 -19.24
C GLY A 64 2.34 -3.03 -18.58
N ALA A 65 2.91 -4.14 -18.12
CA ALA A 65 2.19 -5.18 -17.40
C ALA A 65 1.68 -4.68 -16.04
N SER A 66 2.52 -4.00 -15.25
CA SER A 66 2.15 -3.42 -13.96
C SER A 66 0.98 -2.44 -14.08
N TYR A 67 0.97 -1.62 -15.14
CA TYR A 67 -0.13 -0.71 -15.42
C TYR A 67 -1.40 -1.46 -15.83
N ARG A 68 -1.29 -2.42 -16.74
CA ARG A 68 -2.43 -3.22 -17.22
C ARG A 68 -3.11 -3.94 -16.05
N GLU A 69 -2.36 -4.64 -15.22
CA GLU A 69 -2.88 -5.35 -14.04
C GLU A 69 -3.51 -4.38 -13.04
N GLY A 70 -2.89 -3.21 -12.84
CA GLY A 70 -3.47 -2.19 -11.99
C GLY A 70 -4.79 -1.62 -12.50
N LEU A 71 -4.88 -1.35 -13.80
CA LEU A 71 -6.11 -0.88 -14.41
C LEU A 71 -7.20 -1.97 -14.37
N GLN A 72 -6.83 -3.23 -14.61
CA GLN A 72 -7.74 -4.37 -14.50
C GLN A 72 -8.31 -4.54 -13.08
N GLU A 73 -7.45 -4.53 -12.05
CA GLU A 73 -7.90 -4.58 -10.64
C GLU A 73 -8.84 -3.39 -10.32
N ALA A 74 -8.50 -2.17 -10.76
CA ALA A 74 -9.30 -0.99 -10.49
C ALA A 74 -10.66 -1.02 -11.21
N LEU A 75 -10.70 -1.51 -12.45
CA LEU A 75 -11.93 -1.67 -13.23
C LEU A 75 -12.84 -2.71 -12.58
N LEU A 76 -12.30 -3.88 -12.24
CA LEU A 76 -13.05 -4.92 -11.52
C LEU A 76 -13.57 -4.40 -10.18
N GLY A 77 -12.75 -3.66 -9.42
CA GLY A 77 -13.18 -3.06 -8.16
C GLY A 77 -14.22 -1.95 -8.31
N ALA A 78 -14.31 -1.32 -9.49
CA ALA A 78 -15.34 -0.32 -9.79
C ALA A 78 -16.70 -0.97 -10.09
N HIS A 79 -16.71 -2.15 -10.72
CA HIS A 79 -17.92 -2.92 -11.03
C HIS A 79 -18.31 -3.94 -9.94
N GLY A 80 -17.37 -4.30 -9.07
CA GLY A 80 -17.58 -5.26 -7.99
C GLY A 80 -18.12 -4.64 -6.70
N MET A 81 -18.03 -5.42 -5.63
CA MET A 81 -18.36 -5.01 -4.27
C MET A 81 -17.38 -3.97 -3.76
N ARG A 82 -17.87 -3.04 -2.93
CA ARG A 82 -17.00 -2.11 -2.21
C ARG A 82 -16.19 -2.86 -1.15
N PRO A 83 -14.86 -2.63 -1.06
CA PRO A 83 -14.05 -3.23 -0.02
C PRO A 83 -14.54 -2.75 1.35
N GLN A 84 -14.49 -3.65 2.34
CA GLN A 84 -14.84 -3.29 3.70
C GLN A 84 -13.78 -2.33 4.27
N PRO A 85 -14.19 -1.25 4.97
CA PRO A 85 -13.26 -0.36 5.63
C PRO A 85 -12.35 -1.13 6.60
N TRP A 86 -11.06 -0.87 6.51
CA TRP A 86 -10.09 -1.45 7.44
C TRP A 86 -10.24 -0.82 8.82
N ALA A 87 -10.39 -1.66 9.84
CA ALA A 87 -10.48 -1.21 11.21
C ALA A 87 -9.16 -0.53 11.65
N PRO A 88 -9.25 0.53 12.47
CA PRO A 88 -8.08 1.21 13.04
C PRO A 88 -7.33 0.25 13.98
N VAL A 89 -6.08 -0.05 13.63
CA VAL A 89 -5.27 -1.09 14.30
C VAL A 89 -4.94 -0.73 15.75
N ASP A 90 -4.80 0.56 16.01
CA ASP A 90 -4.56 1.18 17.31
C ASP A 90 -5.75 1.05 18.27
N GLN A 91 -6.98 0.92 17.76
CA GLN A 91 -8.21 0.86 18.58
C GLN A 91 -8.69 -0.56 18.85
N VAL A 92 -8.01 -1.59 18.31
CA VAL A 92 -8.39 -2.99 18.54
C VAL A 92 -7.44 -3.65 19.55
N ALA A 93 -8.02 -4.12 20.67
CA ALA A 93 -7.31 -4.79 21.75
C ALA A 93 -7.20 -6.32 21.56
N VAL A 94 -8.24 -6.93 20.96
CA VAL A 94 -8.38 -8.40 20.82
C VAL A 94 -8.50 -8.83 19.37
N CYS A 95 -8.07 -10.05 19.07
CA CYS A 95 -8.26 -10.67 17.76
C CYS A 95 -9.73 -10.84 17.43
N ALA A 96 -10.18 -10.31 16.29
CA ALA A 96 -11.57 -10.49 15.83
C ALA A 96 -11.93 -11.94 15.48
N CYS A 97 -10.96 -12.87 15.43
CA CYS A 97 -11.16 -14.28 15.14
C CYS A 97 -11.19 -15.16 16.40
N CYS A 98 -10.12 -15.15 17.19
CA CYS A 98 -9.94 -16.01 18.36
C CYS A 98 -10.11 -15.29 19.71
N THR A 99 -10.42 -13.99 19.70
CA THR A 99 -10.62 -13.14 20.90
C THR A 99 -9.42 -13.01 21.84
N THR A 100 -8.27 -13.60 21.50
CA THR A 100 -7.03 -13.44 22.26
C THR A 100 -6.51 -12.01 22.14
N ASP A 101 -6.00 -11.46 23.25
CA ASP A 101 -5.30 -10.18 23.26
C ASP A 101 -4.05 -10.23 22.38
N PHE A 102 -3.77 -9.14 21.66
CA PHE A 102 -2.56 -9.00 20.83
C PHE A 102 -1.26 -8.94 21.66
N ILE A 103 -1.38 -8.92 22.98
CA ILE A 103 -0.26 -8.87 23.92
C ILE A 103 0.38 -10.26 24.09
N TRP A 104 -0.42 -11.33 24.07
CA TRP A 104 0.06 -12.69 24.37
C TRP A 104 1.03 -13.23 23.31
N SER A 105 0.82 -12.89 22.03
CA SER A 105 1.69 -13.33 20.93
C SER A 105 3.02 -12.55 20.84
N THR A 106 3.22 -11.51 21.67
CA THR A 106 4.45 -10.73 21.70
C THR A 106 5.16 -10.92 23.02
N VAL A 107 6.06 -11.90 23.06
CA VAL A 107 7.04 -12.10 24.15
C VAL A 107 7.85 -10.82 24.44
N LEU A 108 7.87 -9.88 23.48
CA LEU A 108 8.54 -8.59 23.56
C LEU A 108 7.52 -7.47 23.84
N ARG A 109 7.68 -6.81 25.00
CA ARG A 109 6.71 -5.84 25.56
C ARG A 109 6.61 -4.49 24.81
N SER A 110 7.45 -4.26 23.79
CA SER A 110 7.52 -2.95 23.14
C SER A 110 6.37 -2.71 22.15
N GLN A 111 5.95 -1.44 22.04
CA GLN A 111 4.85 -1.03 21.17
C GLN A 111 5.02 -1.42 19.69
N PRO A 112 6.23 -1.36 19.08
CA PRO A 112 6.42 -1.77 17.68
C PRO A 112 6.07 -3.24 17.43
N HIS A 113 6.44 -4.15 18.34
CA HIS A 113 6.12 -5.58 18.21
C HIS A 113 4.62 -5.81 18.32
N LYS A 114 3.94 -5.13 19.26
CA LYS A 114 2.48 -5.20 19.41
C LYS A 114 1.75 -4.74 18.14
N MET A 115 2.26 -3.72 17.46
CA MET A 115 1.71 -3.27 16.17
C MET A 115 1.95 -4.28 15.05
N ALA A 116 3.12 -4.92 15.02
CA ALA A 116 3.44 -5.97 14.03
C ALA A 116 2.55 -7.22 14.16
N ALA A 117 2.11 -7.57 15.37
CA ALA A 117 1.23 -8.70 15.62
C ALA A 117 -0.21 -8.51 15.11
N ARG A 118 -0.60 -7.26 14.77
CA ARG A 118 -1.95 -6.91 14.33
C ARG A 118 -2.04 -6.93 12.81
N CYS A 119 -2.73 -7.93 12.29
CA CYS A 119 -2.92 -8.13 10.85
C CYS A 119 -4.33 -7.72 10.43
N ARG A 120 -4.46 -7.03 9.28
CA ARG A 120 -5.79 -6.70 8.71
C ARG A 120 -6.21 -7.75 7.68
N CYS A 121 -7.46 -8.20 7.78
CA CYS A 121 -8.08 -9.06 6.78
C CYS A 121 -8.52 -8.24 5.56
N HIS A 122 -8.14 -8.64 4.34
CA HIS A 122 -8.54 -7.93 3.12
C HIS A 122 -10.03 -8.11 2.75
N SER A 123 -10.69 -9.13 3.28
CA SER A 123 -12.10 -9.43 3.00
C SER A 123 -13.06 -8.67 3.92
N CYS A 124 -12.86 -8.74 5.24
CA CYS A 124 -13.74 -8.11 6.22
C CYS A 124 -13.20 -6.80 6.83
N GLY A 125 -11.91 -6.48 6.63
CA GLY A 125 -11.29 -5.29 7.21
C GLY A 125 -10.95 -5.39 8.71
N ALA A 126 -11.33 -6.47 9.39
CA ALA A 126 -11.07 -6.66 10.81
C ALA A 126 -9.58 -6.90 11.12
N VAL A 127 -9.19 -6.57 12.35
CA VAL A 127 -7.84 -6.83 12.88
C VAL A 127 -7.82 -8.18 13.58
N VAL A 128 -6.86 -9.02 13.20
CA VAL A 128 -6.67 -10.39 13.67
C VAL A 128 -5.21 -10.64 13.99
N CYS A 129 -4.93 -11.65 14.81
CA CYS A 129 -3.55 -12.01 15.17
C CYS A 129 -2.87 -12.68 13.97
N ASP A 130 -1.54 -12.76 14.00
CA ASP A 130 -0.77 -13.43 12.96
C ASP A 130 -1.22 -14.89 12.76
N GLY A 131 -1.48 -15.62 13.85
CA GLY A 131 -1.99 -17.01 13.79
C GLY A 131 -3.32 -17.15 13.04
N CYS A 132 -4.25 -16.20 13.21
CA CYS A 132 -5.53 -16.19 12.48
C CYS A 132 -5.45 -15.58 11.08
N ALA A 133 -4.25 -15.21 10.62
CA ALA A 133 -4.02 -14.49 9.37
C ALA A 133 -3.01 -15.18 8.45
N GLN A 134 -2.86 -16.50 8.61
CA GLN A 134 -1.96 -17.34 7.81
C GLN A 134 -2.53 -17.65 6.43
N GLN A 135 -3.86 -17.57 6.28
CA GLN A 135 -4.52 -17.89 5.03
C GLN A 135 -4.43 -16.75 4.00
N LYS A 136 -4.34 -17.13 2.72
CA LYS A 136 -4.37 -16.20 1.59
C LYS A 136 -5.41 -16.64 0.58
N GLN A 137 -6.07 -15.67 -0.04
CA GLN A 137 -7.04 -15.93 -1.10
C GLN A 137 -7.12 -14.72 -2.03
N ALA A 138 -7.37 -14.94 -3.32
CA ALA A 138 -7.82 -13.88 -4.20
C ALA A 138 -9.23 -13.41 -3.80
N LEU A 139 -9.52 -12.13 -4.00
CA LEU A 139 -10.85 -11.55 -3.76
C LEU A 139 -11.35 -10.82 -5.02
N PRO A 140 -11.68 -11.54 -6.12
CA PRO A 140 -12.14 -10.94 -7.37
C PRO A 140 -13.38 -10.06 -7.20
N GLN A 141 -14.25 -10.41 -6.25
CA GLN A 141 -15.46 -9.67 -5.93
C GLN A 141 -15.23 -8.21 -5.50
N VAL A 142 -14.04 -7.86 -5.01
CA VAL A 142 -13.66 -6.49 -4.67
C VAL A 142 -12.54 -5.95 -5.58
N GLY A 143 -12.25 -6.64 -6.69
CA GLY A 143 -11.20 -6.26 -7.63
C GLY A 143 -9.77 -6.59 -7.17
N ILE A 144 -9.59 -7.60 -6.32
CA ILE A 144 -8.27 -8.07 -5.88
C ILE A 144 -8.00 -9.44 -6.54
N LEU A 145 -7.20 -9.44 -7.59
CA LEU A 145 -6.92 -10.68 -8.36
C LEU A 145 -5.77 -11.50 -7.78
N ARG A 146 -4.82 -10.83 -7.12
CA ARG A 146 -3.70 -11.49 -6.43
C ARG A 146 -4.16 -12.13 -5.12
N GLU A 147 -3.42 -13.13 -4.65
CA GLU A 147 -3.63 -13.69 -3.32
C GLU A 147 -3.29 -12.66 -2.24
N VAL A 148 -4.24 -12.43 -1.34
CA VAL A 148 -4.07 -11.52 -0.22
C VAL A 148 -4.46 -12.18 1.09
N ARG A 149 -3.86 -11.70 2.17
CA ARG A 149 -4.16 -12.16 3.52
C ARG A 149 -5.65 -12.00 3.85
N VAL A 150 -6.24 -13.10 4.29
CA VAL A 150 -7.59 -13.16 4.84
C VAL A 150 -7.54 -13.84 6.21
N CYS A 151 -8.48 -13.51 7.10
CA CYS A 151 -8.56 -14.22 8.36
C CYS A 151 -9.24 -15.59 8.20
N ASP A 152 -9.02 -16.50 9.14
CA ASP A 152 -9.58 -17.86 9.10
C ASP A 152 -11.09 -17.88 8.88
N ARG A 153 -11.83 -16.95 9.52
CA ARG A 153 -13.29 -16.83 9.33
C ARG A 153 -13.66 -16.51 7.88
N CYS A 154 -12.92 -15.62 7.23
CA CYS A 154 -13.16 -15.24 5.84
C CYS A 154 -12.66 -16.29 4.84
N PHE A 155 -11.62 -17.04 5.20
CA PHE A 155 -11.12 -18.15 4.38
C PHE A 155 -12.10 -19.32 4.38
N LEU A 156 -12.59 -19.72 5.57
CA LEU A 156 -13.55 -20.81 5.72
C LEU A 156 -14.95 -20.48 5.19
N ARG A 157 -15.32 -19.19 5.17
CA ARG A 157 -16.62 -18.72 4.68
C ARG A 157 -16.43 -17.51 3.75
N PRO A 158 -16.01 -17.74 2.49
CA PRO A 158 -15.81 -16.68 1.53
C PRO A 158 -17.13 -15.95 1.22
N LYS A 159 -17.08 -14.63 1.09
CA LYS A 159 -18.22 -13.85 0.60
C LYS A 159 -18.25 -13.95 -0.92
N SER A 160 -19.23 -14.65 -1.48
CA SER A 160 -19.47 -14.73 -2.92
C SER A 160 -20.22 -13.49 -3.43
N LEU A 161 -20.03 -13.15 -4.71
CA LEU A 161 -20.92 -12.24 -5.43
C LEU A 161 -22.33 -12.88 -5.49
N LYS A 162 -23.35 -12.11 -5.15
CA LYS A 162 -24.74 -12.41 -5.55
C LYS A 162 -25.01 -11.77 -6.90
#